data_AF-A0A7X8HPY4-F1
#
_entry.id   AF-A0A7X8HPY4-F1
#
_cell.length_a   1.000
_cell.length_b   1.000
_cell.length_c   1.000
_cell.angle_alpha   90.00
_cell.angle_beta   90.00
_cell.angle_gamma   90.00
#
_symmetry.space_group_name_H-M   'P 1'
#
loop_
_entity.id
_entity.type
_entity.pdbx_description
1 polymer ?
#
loop_
_entity_poly.entity_id
_entity_poly.type
_entity_poly.pdbx_seq_one_letter_code
_entity_poly.pdbx_strand_id
1 'polypeptide(L)'
;MKFLLLYCIGLSLVLVFLPAAIAGDCWVWEGEAGTPADLPGAPGGTTAGEGTEADGGPSGDILLQIYVVQTGELKELELEDYVRGVIAAEMPASFHPEALKAQAVAARTYAWQRAGPEGGGCPNHPGAALCTASTCCQAWLEDEEARKKWPAAKADSYLERIAEAVRATRGQVLTYDGEPITAVYHSTCGGKTEAAAELWGESGTDYPYLQSVDCPYCKRSPSCRQELALELSAYAAALQDEKEARPVLAAGGDYPLLEIVRKSASGRNLLLRIGKPGRLYSGSEVRRLLGLPSTHFHWRVEGGKIIFSVRGNGHGVGMCQYGADGLA
;
A
#
# COMPACT_ATOMS: atom_id res chain seq x y z
N MET A 1 39.36 -31.86 -5.90
CA MET A 1 38.40 -32.71 -5.17
C MET A 1 38.27 -32.18 -3.75
N LYS A 2 37.05 -31.75 -3.37
CA LYS A 2 36.60 -31.29 -2.04
C LYS A 2 37.25 -30.00 -1.50
N PHE A 3 36.65 -28.84 -1.83
CA PHE A 3 36.51 -27.66 -0.95
C PHE A 3 35.76 -26.52 -1.69
N LEU A 4 34.63 -26.84 -2.34
CA LEU A 4 33.82 -25.84 -3.07
C LEU A 4 32.30 -26.14 -3.03
N LEU A 5 31.80 -26.56 -1.86
CA LEU A 5 30.39 -26.85 -1.63
C LEU A 5 30.09 -26.63 -0.14
N LEU A 6 29.85 -25.39 0.28
CA LEU A 6 29.21 -25.03 1.57
C LEU A 6 28.91 -23.52 1.69
N TYR A 7 28.61 -22.82 0.58
CA TYR A 7 28.33 -21.37 0.59
C TYR A 7 26.99 -20.99 -0.09
N CYS A 8 25.98 -21.85 0.00
CA CYS A 8 24.65 -21.58 -0.59
C CYS A 8 23.46 -21.81 0.35
N ILE A 9 23.64 -21.98 1.67
CA ILE A 9 22.50 -22.14 2.59
C ILE A 9 22.79 -21.35 3.85
N GLY A 10 22.16 -20.18 3.99
CA GLY A 10 22.16 -19.44 5.25
C GLY A 10 22.13 -17.93 5.14
N LEU A 11 21.15 -17.34 4.44
CA LEU A 11 20.79 -15.94 4.70
C LEU A 11 19.33 -15.62 4.30
N SER A 12 18.42 -16.45 4.81
CA SER A 12 16.97 -16.21 4.76
C SER A 12 16.43 -16.25 6.19
N LEU A 13 16.80 -15.28 7.02
CA LEU A 13 16.29 -15.12 8.38
C LEU A 13 15.77 -13.70 8.58
N VAL A 14 14.48 -13.55 8.26
CA VAL A 14 13.44 -12.96 9.12
C VAL A 14 13.94 -11.85 10.06
N LEU A 15 13.77 -10.59 9.66
CA LEU A 15 13.68 -9.46 10.57
C LEU A 15 12.19 -9.10 10.77
N VAL A 16 11.53 -9.88 11.62
CA VAL A 16 10.27 -9.48 12.26
C VAL A 16 10.65 -8.74 13.54
N PHE A 17 10.61 -7.42 13.51
CA PHE A 17 10.69 -6.63 14.76
C PHE A 17 9.32 -6.68 15.45
N LEU A 18 9.25 -7.49 16.52
CA LEU A 18 8.27 -7.36 17.59
C LEU A 18 8.57 -6.09 18.40
N PRO A 19 7.60 -5.19 18.64
CA PRO A 19 7.69 -4.29 19.78
C PRO A 19 7.33 -5.09 21.03
N ALA A 20 8.34 -5.41 21.82
CA ALA A 20 8.17 -5.87 23.19
C ALA A 20 7.56 -4.75 24.04
N ALA A 21 6.56 -5.13 24.82
CA ALA A 21 5.87 -4.29 25.79
C ALA A 21 6.84 -3.72 26.85
N ILE A 22 6.71 -2.43 27.13
CA ILE A 22 7.04 -1.87 28.43
C ILE A 22 5.74 -1.33 28.99
N ALA A 23 5.21 -2.03 29.99
CA ALA A 23 4.23 -1.51 30.92
C ALA A 23 4.95 -0.58 31.91
N GLY A 24 4.37 0.59 32.17
CA GLY A 24 4.86 1.56 33.15
C GLY A 24 4.05 2.85 33.03
N ASP A 25 3.17 3.06 33.99
CA ASP A 25 2.11 4.06 34.07
C ASP A 25 2.53 5.53 33.93
N CYS A 26 1.48 6.36 33.78
CA CYS A 26 1.39 7.80 34.02
C CYS A 26 1.71 8.74 32.85
N TRP A 27 0.74 8.91 31.95
CA TRP A 27 0.36 10.26 31.49
C TRP A 27 -1.17 10.34 31.36
N VAL A 28 -1.81 10.88 32.39
CA VAL A 28 -3.17 11.43 32.31
C VAL A 28 -3.04 12.77 31.59
N TRP A 29 -3.76 12.93 30.48
CA TRP A 29 -3.97 14.25 29.88
C TRP A 29 -5.45 14.60 30.02
N GLU A 30 -5.77 15.35 31.09
CA GLU A 30 -6.99 16.15 31.17
C GLU A 30 -6.81 17.38 30.28
N GLY A 31 -7.74 17.56 29.35
CA GLY A 31 -7.75 18.67 28.40
C GLY A 31 -9.10 18.71 27.69
N GLU A 32 -9.95 19.59 28.19
CA GLU A 32 -11.37 19.79 27.94
C GLU A 32 -11.89 19.56 26.51
N ALA A 33 -13.06 18.92 26.46
CA ALA A 33 -13.92 18.83 25.29
C ALA A 33 -14.44 20.23 24.89
N GLY A 34 -13.81 20.83 23.89
CA GLY A 34 -14.39 21.91 23.12
C GLY A 34 -15.20 21.33 21.96
N THR A 35 -16.50 21.59 21.93
CA THR A 35 -17.37 21.37 20.76
C THR A 35 -17.18 22.53 19.78
N PRO A 36 -16.91 22.27 18.49
CA PRO A 36 -17.32 23.17 17.41
C PRO A 36 -18.43 22.44 16.63
N ALA A 37 -19.69 22.85 16.74
CA ALA A 37 -20.28 23.96 15.98
C ALA A 37 -20.22 23.69 14.46
N ASP A 38 -21.39 23.36 13.93
CA ASP A 38 -21.85 23.45 12.55
C ASP A 38 -20.95 22.92 11.44
N LEU A 39 -21.38 21.76 10.92
CA LEU A 39 -21.05 21.22 9.62
C LEU A 39 -21.03 22.35 8.56
N PRO A 40 -19.92 22.63 7.89
CA PRO A 40 -19.99 23.36 6.63
C PRO A 40 -20.79 22.50 5.65
N GLY A 41 -21.89 23.10 5.15
CA GLY A 41 -22.87 22.47 4.30
C GLY A 41 -22.24 21.73 3.12
N ALA A 42 -22.86 20.61 2.76
CA ALA A 42 -22.57 19.85 1.57
C ALA A 42 -22.30 20.81 0.38
N PRO A 43 -21.15 20.72 -0.31
CA PRO A 43 -21.03 21.36 -1.60
C PRO A 43 -22.17 20.84 -2.49
N GLY A 44 -22.90 21.80 -3.04
CA GLY A 44 -24.25 21.65 -3.57
C GLY A 44 -24.42 20.50 -4.54
N GLY A 45 -25.65 19.99 -4.56
CA GLY A 45 -26.10 18.91 -5.42
C GLY A 45 -25.78 19.16 -6.88
N THR A 46 -24.73 18.51 -7.36
CA THR A 46 -24.84 17.76 -8.60
C THR A 46 -25.74 16.57 -8.29
N THR A 47 -26.85 16.49 -9.01
CA THR A 47 -27.68 15.29 -9.07
C THR A 47 -26.76 14.11 -9.26
N ALA A 48 -26.59 13.29 -8.22
CA ALA A 48 -26.19 11.92 -8.38
C ALA A 48 -27.25 11.34 -9.31
N GLY A 49 -26.90 11.23 -10.59
CA GLY A 49 -27.69 10.44 -11.52
C GLY A 49 -27.89 9.10 -10.84
N GLU A 50 -29.15 8.68 -10.75
CA GLU A 50 -29.52 7.35 -10.29
C GLU A 50 -28.54 6.38 -10.95
N GLY A 51 -27.63 5.84 -10.14
CA GLY A 51 -26.72 4.81 -10.58
C GLY A 51 -27.58 3.61 -10.88
N THR A 52 -28.00 3.48 -12.13
CA THR A 52 -28.44 2.21 -12.68
C THR A 52 -27.35 1.22 -12.33
N GLU A 53 -27.68 0.24 -11.48
CA GLU A 53 -26.89 -0.97 -11.30
C GLU A 53 -26.69 -1.55 -12.71
N ALA A 54 -25.54 -1.22 -13.30
CA ALA A 54 -25.13 -1.80 -14.57
C ALA A 54 -24.72 -3.23 -14.24
N ASP A 55 -25.66 -4.15 -14.41
CA ASP A 55 -25.46 -5.60 -14.53
C ASP A 55 -24.63 -5.89 -15.79
N GLY A 56 -23.39 -5.42 -15.79
CA GLY A 56 -22.41 -5.54 -16.88
C GLY A 56 -21.18 -6.35 -16.47
N GLY A 57 -21.25 -7.04 -15.32
CA GLY A 57 -20.24 -7.99 -14.92
C GLY A 57 -20.27 -9.21 -15.86
N PRO A 58 -19.13 -9.69 -16.35
CA PRO A 58 -19.04 -10.88 -17.20
C PRO A 58 -19.67 -12.11 -16.49
N SER A 59 -20.72 -12.67 -17.08
CA SER A 59 -21.56 -13.72 -16.51
C SER A 59 -21.02 -15.16 -16.70
N GLY A 60 -19.69 -15.31 -16.84
CA GLY A 60 -19.02 -16.60 -17.00
C GLY A 60 -17.77 -16.70 -16.11
N ASP A 61 -17.33 -17.92 -15.81
CA ASP A 61 -16.14 -18.15 -15.00
C ASP A 61 -14.89 -17.71 -15.79
N ILE A 62 -14.37 -16.54 -15.43
CA ILE A 62 -13.20 -15.94 -16.09
C ILE A 62 -11.95 -16.62 -15.56
N LEU A 63 -11.19 -17.22 -16.47
CA LEU A 63 -9.90 -17.80 -16.17
C LEU A 63 -8.79 -16.77 -16.44
N LEU A 64 -7.90 -16.62 -15.46
CA LEU A 64 -6.75 -15.73 -15.50
C LEU A 64 -5.46 -16.54 -15.47
N GLN A 65 -4.51 -16.16 -16.32
CA GLN A 65 -3.13 -16.66 -16.25
C GLN A 65 -2.33 -15.80 -15.27
N ILE A 66 -2.05 -16.32 -14.08
CA ILE A 66 -1.40 -15.61 -12.98
C ILE A 66 0.04 -16.09 -12.84
N TYR A 67 1.00 -15.17 -12.89
CA TYR A 67 2.41 -15.49 -12.64
C TYR A 67 2.72 -15.47 -11.15
N VAL A 68 3.10 -16.63 -10.60
CA VAL A 68 3.45 -16.80 -9.19
C VAL A 68 4.95 -16.56 -9.00
N VAL A 69 5.32 -15.39 -8.47
CA VAL A 69 6.73 -14.96 -8.42
C VAL A 69 7.62 -15.87 -7.56
N GLN A 70 7.06 -16.56 -6.58
CA GLN A 70 7.80 -17.45 -5.68
C GLN A 70 8.24 -18.75 -6.37
N THR A 71 7.41 -19.29 -7.27
CA THR A 71 7.70 -20.54 -7.99
C THR A 71 8.20 -20.29 -9.41
N GLY A 72 7.92 -19.11 -9.98
CA GLY A 72 8.23 -18.75 -11.35
C GLY A 72 7.26 -19.35 -12.38
N GLU A 73 6.10 -19.83 -11.94
CA GLU A 73 5.13 -20.57 -12.76
C GLU A 73 3.91 -19.73 -13.11
N LEU A 74 3.28 -20.04 -14.25
CA LEU A 74 1.93 -19.57 -14.59
C LEU A 74 0.90 -20.54 -14.01
N LYS A 75 -0.07 -19.99 -13.28
CA LYS A 75 -1.23 -20.71 -12.77
C LYS A 75 -2.50 -20.16 -13.42
N GLU A 76 -3.33 -21.07 -13.90
CA GLU A 76 -4.68 -20.72 -14.32
C GLU A 76 -5.59 -20.70 -13.10
N LEU A 77 -6.26 -19.58 -12.85
CA LEU A 77 -7.16 -19.39 -11.72
C LEU A 77 -8.46 -18.74 -12.18
N GLU A 78 -9.58 -19.15 -11.61
CA GLU A 78 -10.82 -18.39 -11.74
C GLU A 78 -10.65 -17.00 -11.07
N LEU A 79 -11.26 -15.97 -11.66
CA LEU A 79 -11.19 -14.59 -11.16
C LEU A 79 -11.59 -14.50 -9.69
N GLU A 80 -12.65 -15.21 -9.28
CA GLU A 80 -13.13 -15.18 -7.90
C GLU A 80 -12.16 -15.86 -6.92
N ASP A 81 -11.50 -16.95 -7.34
CA ASP A 81 -10.44 -17.60 -6.56
C ASP A 81 -9.19 -16.72 -6.46
N TYR A 82 -8.84 -16.02 -7.55
CA TYR A 82 -7.78 -15.01 -7.54
C TYR A 82 -8.10 -13.90 -6.52
N VAL A 83 -9.30 -13.33 -6.57
CA VAL A 83 -9.74 -12.26 -5.65
C VAL A 83 -9.72 -12.73 -4.19
N ARG A 84 -10.13 -13.98 -3.90
CA ARG A 84 -10.02 -14.56 -2.54
C ARG A 84 -8.57 -14.53 -2.05
N GLY A 85 -7.63 -15.00 -2.86
CA GLY A 85 -6.21 -15.01 -2.50
C GLY A 85 -5.60 -13.61 -2.38
N VAL A 86 -6.10 -12.63 -3.15
CA VAL A 86 -5.70 -11.22 -2.99
C VAL A 86 -6.11 -10.68 -1.63
N ILE A 87 -7.37 -10.87 -1.22
CA ILE A 87 -7.85 -10.38 0.08
C ILE A 87 -7.07 -11.04 1.22
N ALA A 88 -6.83 -12.35 1.14
CA ALA A 88 -6.04 -13.08 2.13
C ALA A 88 -4.59 -12.57 2.27
N ALA A 89 -4.04 -12.02 1.19
CA ALA A 89 -2.71 -11.43 1.17
C ALA A 89 -2.69 -9.98 1.68
N GLU A 90 -3.65 -9.15 1.25
CA GLU A 90 -3.63 -7.68 1.35
C GLU A 90 -4.37 -7.12 2.56
N MET A 91 -5.46 -7.75 3.02
CA MET A 91 -6.35 -7.19 4.05
C MET A 91 -6.45 -8.11 5.27
N PRO A 92 -6.39 -7.57 6.51
CA PRO A 92 -6.61 -8.40 7.70
C PRO A 92 -8.01 -9.01 7.69
N ALA A 93 -8.10 -10.34 7.73
CA ALA A 93 -9.38 -11.08 7.67
C ALA A 93 -10.34 -10.78 8.85
N SER A 94 -9.81 -10.16 9.92
CA SER A 94 -10.59 -9.68 11.07
C SER A 94 -11.32 -8.36 10.81
N PHE A 95 -11.02 -7.65 9.72
CA PHE A 95 -11.70 -6.41 9.36
C PHE A 95 -13.21 -6.62 9.16
N HIS A 96 -13.95 -5.51 9.24
CA HIS A 96 -15.40 -5.52 9.07
C HIS A 96 -15.81 -6.16 7.72
N PRO A 97 -16.90 -6.96 7.66
CA PRO A 97 -17.35 -7.59 6.41
C PRO A 97 -17.52 -6.62 5.23
N GLU A 98 -18.04 -5.41 5.48
CA GLU A 98 -18.18 -4.39 4.41
C GLU A 98 -16.83 -3.89 3.88
N ALA A 99 -15.79 -3.85 4.72
CA ALA A 99 -14.44 -3.52 4.26
C ALA A 99 -13.84 -4.65 3.39
N LEU A 100 -14.11 -5.92 3.75
CA LEU A 100 -13.71 -7.07 2.93
C LEU A 100 -14.44 -7.06 1.58
N LYS A 101 -15.73 -6.71 1.55
CA LYS A 101 -16.52 -6.55 0.31
C LYS A 101 -15.97 -5.43 -0.57
N ALA A 102 -15.68 -4.26 0.01
CA ALA A 102 -15.06 -3.15 -0.73
C ALA A 102 -13.70 -3.56 -1.33
N GLN A 103 -12.89 -4.32 -0.59
CA GLN A 103 -11.63 -4.87 -1.09
C GLN A 103 -11.82 -5.91 -2.19
N ALA A 104 -12.85 -6.76 -2.11
CA ALA A 104 -13.18 -7.73 -3.15
C ALA A 104 -13.50 -7.01 -4.48
N VAL A 105 -14.37 -6.01 -4.44
CA VAL A 105 -14.75 -5.23 -5.62
C VAL A 105 -13.55 -4.47 -6.18
N ALA A 106 -12.74 -3.82 -5.34
CA ALA A 106 -11.53 -3.12 -5.80
C ALA A 106 -10.51 -4.08 -6.44
N ALA A 107 -10.27 -5.24 -5.82
CA ALA A 107 -9.33 -6.23 -6.33
C ALA A 107 -9.83 -6.84 -7.65
N ARG A 108 -11.12 -7.16 -7.75
CA ARG A 108 -11.75 -7.68 -8.98
C ARG A 108 -11.65 -6.67 -10.12
N THR A 109 -11.93 -5.40 -9.83
CA THR A 109 -11.84 -4.31 -10.82
C THR A 109 -10.41 -4.18 -11.35
N TYR A 110 -9.41 -4.22 -10.47
CA TYR A 110 -8.00 -4.17 -10.88
C TYR A 110 -7.62 -5.37 -11.75
N ALA A 111 -8.01 -6.58 -11.34
CA ALA A 111 -7.75 -7.80 -12.11
C ALA A 111 -8.41 -7.74 -13.50
N TRP A 112 -9.67 -7.32 -13.56
CA TRP A 112 -10.45 -7.19 -14.79
C TRP A 112 -9.82 -6.17 -15.75
N GLN A 113 -9.45 -4.99 -15.24
CA GLN A 113 -8.78 -3.96 -16.03
C GLN A 113 -7.47 -4.47 -16.66
N ARG A 114 -6.70 -5.27 -15.91
CA ARG A 114 -5.41 -5.80 -16.38
C ARG A 114 -5.56 -6.97 -17.36
N ALA A 115 -6.60 -7.78 -17.18
CA ALA A 115 -6.81 -9.02 -17.92
C ALA A 115 -7.70 -8.87 -19.18
N GLY A 116 -8.42 -7.76 -19.32
CA GLY A 116 -9.36 -7.56 -20.43
C GLY A 116 -8.69 -7.42 -21.82
N PRO A 117 -9.48 -7.40 -22.91
CA PRO A 117 -8.98 -7.28 -24.28
C PRO A 117 -8.16 -6.01 -24.56
N GLU A 118 -8.46 -4.92 -23.84
CA GLU A 118 -7.70 -3.66 -23.88
C GLU A 118 -6.66 -3.58 -22.74
N GLY A 119 -6.59 -4.60 -21.89
CA GLY A 119 -5.62 -4.73 -20.81
C GLY A 119 -4.23 -5.07 -21.36
N GLY A 120 -3.19 -4.53 -20.73
CA GLY A 120 -1.80 -4.77 -21.10
C GLY A 120 -1.16 -6.02 -20.46
N GLY A 121 -1.92 -6.77 -19.66
CA GLY A 121 -1.37 -7.86 -18.82
C GLY A 121 -0.34 -7.37 -17.81
N CYS A 122 0.49 -8.30 -17.34
CA CYS A 122 1.58 -7.99 -16.43
C CYS A 122 2.81 -7.50 -17.22
N PRO A 123 3.29 -6.26 -16.99
CA PRO A 123 4.38 -5.69 -17.79
C PRO A 123 5.72 -6.43 -17.61
N ASN A 124 5.90 -7.09 -16.46
CA ASN A 124 7.13 -7.79 -16.12
C ASN A 124 7.11 -9.28 -16.51
N HIS A 125 5.93 -9.81 -16.86
CA HIS A 125 5.74 -11.24 -17.09
C HIS A 125 4.86 -11.44 -18.32
N PRO A 126 5.46 -11.45 -19.53
CA PRO A 126 4.72 -11.64 -20.77
C PRO A 126 3.90 -12.93 -20.76
N GLY A 127 2.63 -12.84 -21.16
CA GLY A 127 1.69 -13.96 -21.16
C GLY A 127 0.92 -14.14 -19.84
N ALA A 128 1.25 -13.39 -18.79
CA ALA A 128 0.46 -13.33 -17.56
C ALA A 128 -0.52 -12.16 -17.59
N ALA A 129 -1.75 -12.38 -17.13
CA ALA A 129 -2.71 -11.32 -16.85
C ALA A 129 -2.21 -10.45 -15.67
N LEU A 130 -1.81 -11.10 -14.56
CA LEU A 130 -1.25 -10.45 -13.36
C LEU A 130 -0.11 -11.29 -12.77
N CYS A 131 0.64 -10.71 -11.85
CA CYS A 131 1.57 -11.46 -10.99
C CYS A 131 1.28 -11.28 -9.50
N THR A 132 1.87 -12.14 -8.67
CA THR A 132 1.64 -12.15 -7.21
C THR A 132 2.54 -11.21 -6.41
N ALA A 133 3.32 -10.34 -7.09
CA ALA A 133 4.13 -9.31 -6.44
C ALA A 133 3.32 -8.01 -6.25
N SER A 134 3.14 -7.59 -5.00
CA SER A 134 2.43 -6.33 -4.64
C SER A 134 3.09 -5.06 -5.16
N THR A 135 4.38 -5.11 -5.50
CA THR A 135 5.11 -3.99 -6.11
C THR A 135 4.86 -3.86 -7.61
N CYS A 136 4.19 -4.83 -8.23
CA CYS A 136 3.88 -4.85 -9.66
C CYS A 136 2.37 -4.93 -9.92
N CYS A 137 1.69 -5.88 -9.27
CA CYS A 137 0.25 -6.08 -9.37
C CYS A 137 -0.35 -6.12 -7.96
N GLN A 138 -0.78 -7.28 -7.48
CA GLN A 138 -1.42 -7.44 -6.18
C GLN A 138 -0.75 -8.58 -5.43
N ALA A 139 -0.59 -8.45 -4.11
CA ALA A 139 -0.20 -9.60 -3.32
C ALA A 139 -1.29 -10.68 -3.45
N TRP A 140 -0.86 -11.93 -3.45
CA TRP A 140 -1.77 -13.06 -3.51
C TRP A 140 -1.17 -14.23 -2.72
N LEU A 141 -2.03 -14.97 -2.04
CA LEU A 141 -1.67 -16.16 -1.27
C LEU A 141 -2.65 -17.28 -1.54
N GLU A 142 -2.14 -18.50 -1.61
CA GLU A 142 -2.96 -19.71 -1.53
C GLU A 142 -3.55 -19.87 -0.14
N ASP A 143 -4.68 -20.56 -0.05
CA ASP A 143 -5.37 -20.78 1.22
C ASP A 143 -4.44 -21.46 2.26
N GLU A 144 -3.60 -22.40 1.84
CA GLU A 144 -2.64 -23.06 2.74
C GLU A 144 -1.63 -22.07 3.34
N GLU A 145 -1.10 -21.15 2.53
CA GLU A 145 -0.17 -20.11 2.99
C GLU A 145 -0.87 -19.04 3.81
N ALA A 146 -2.10 -18.67 3.45
CA ALA A 146 -2.92 -17.73 4.20
C ALA A 146 -3.16 -18.23 5.63
N ARG A 147 -3.44 -19.52 5.81
CA ARG A 147 -3.65 -20.14 7.14
C ARG A 147 -2.45 -19.99 8.05
N LYS A 148 -1.23 -20.08 7.50
CA LYS A 148 0.03 -19.97 8.26
C LYS A 148 0.21 -18.56 8.87
N LYS A 149 -0.47 -17.54 8.34
CA LYS A 149 -0.45 -16.16 8.88
C LYS A 149 -1.36 -15.94 10.09
N TRP A 150 -2.31 -16.84 10.33
CA TRP A 150 -3.37 -16.62 11.31
C TRP A 150 -3.28 -17.62 12.47
N PRO A 151 -3.86 -17.29 13.64
CA PRO A 151 -4.04 -18.28 14.69
C PRO A 151 -4.81 -19.48 14.14
N ALA A 152 -4.28 -20.69 14.34
CA ALA A 152 -4.85 -21.92 13.77
C ALA A 152 -6.35 -22.07 14.05
N ALA A 153 -6.80 -21.74 15.26
CA ALA A 153 -8.21 -21.79 15.67
C ALA A 153 -9.14 -20.81 14.92
N LYS A 154 -8.61 -19.79 14.24
CA LYS A 154 -9.38 -18.81 13.48
C LYS A 154 -9.24 -18.97 11.97
N ALA A 155 -8.27 -19.76 11.51
CA ALA A 155 -7.86 -19.76 10.11
C ALA A 155 -9.00 -20.15 9.15
N ASP A 156 -9.78 -21.20 9.48
CA ASP A 156 -10.96 -21.58 8.71
C ASP A 156 -12.02 -20.49 8.68
N SER A 157 -12.33 -19.92 9.85
CA SER A 157 -13.33 -18.84 9.95
C SER A 157 -12.93 -17.59 9.16
N TYR A 158 -11.63 -17.31 9.06
CA TYR A 158 -11.11 -16.18 8.30
C TYR A 158 -11.19 -16.43 6.79
N LEU A 159 -10.89 -17.64 6.31
CA LEU A 159 -11.13 -17.99 4.91
C LEU A 159 -12.60 -17.89 4.55
N GLU A 160 -13.51 -18.39 5.41
CA GLU A 160 -14.94 -18.32 5.12
C GLU A 160 -15.45 -16.87 5.09
N ARG A 161 -14.98 -16.01 5.99
CA ARG A 161 -15.30 -14.57 5.96
C ARG A 161 -14.89 -13.90 4.64
N ILE A 162 -13.71 -14.25 4.14
CA ILE A 162 -13.21 -13.74 2.86
C ILE A 162 -14.06 -14.30 1.72
N ALA A 163 -14.29 -15.62 1.69
CA ALA A 163 -15.09 -16.28 0.67
C ALA A 163 -16.50 -15.71 0.59
N GLU A 164 -17.13 -15.42 1.73
CA GLU A 164 -18.44 -14.79 1.79
C GLU A 164 -18.41 -13.36 1.24
N ALA A 165 -17.39 -12.55 1.56
CA ALA A 165 -17.26 -11.20 0.99
C ALA A 165 -17.07 -11.21 -0.53
N VAL A 166 -16.30 -12.18 -1.05
CA VAL A 166 -16.11 -12.38 -2.50
C VAL A 166 -17.42 -12.81 -3.15
N ARG A 167 -18.10 -13.82 -2.59
CA ARG A 167 -19.37 -14.36 -3.08
C ARG A 167 -20.47 -13.30 -3.10
N ALA A 168 -20.60 -12.53 -2.01
CA ALA A 168 -21.59 -11.46 -1.88
C ALA A 168 -21.39 -10.29 -2.85
N THR A 169 -20.21 -10.19 -3.47
CA THR A 169 -19.86 -9.14 -4.45
C THR A 169 -19.48 -9.71 -5.81
N ARG A 170 -19.82 -10.98 -6.09
CA ARG A 170 -19.43 -11.67 -7.33
C ARG A 170 -19.85 -10.85 -8.55
N GLY A 171 -18.93 -10.67 -9.50
CA GLY A 171 -19.17 -9.91 -10.72
C GLY A 171 -19.25 -8.39 -10.57
N GLN A 172 -19.25 -7.84 -9.34
CA GLN A 172 -19.26 -6.39 -9.14
C GLN A 172 -17.88 -5.79 -9.38
N VAL A 173 -17.84 -4.74 -10.20
CA VAL A 173 -16.66 -3.94 -10.53
C VAL A 173 -16.97 -2.44 -10.42
N LEU A 174 -15.95 -1.63 -10.22
CA LEU A 174 -16.06 -0.16 -10.17
C LEU A 174 -15.84 0.42 -11.58
N THR A 175 -16.75 1.27 -12.03
CA THR A 175 -16.67 1.93 -13.34
C THR A 175 -16.73 3.45 -13.22
N TYR A 176 -16.20 4.13 -14.23
CA TYR A 176 -16.33 5.57 -14.45
C TYR A 176 -16.55 5.78 -15.96
N ASP A 177 -17.60 6.51 -16.33
CA ASP A 177 -18.05 6.66 -17.73
C ASP A 177 -18.28 5.32 -18.46
N GLY A 178 -18.76 4.30 -17.72
CA GLY A 178 -19.03 2.96 -18.25
C GLY A 178 -17.82 2.03 -18.30
N GLU A 179 -16.61 2.55 -18.12
CA GLU A 179 -15.36 1.77 -18.20
C GLU A 179 -14.81 1.40 -16.82
N PRO A 180 -14.23 0.19 -16.64
CA PRO A 180 -13.58 -0.20 -15.39
C PRO A 180 -12.47 0.78 -14.96
N ILE A 181 -12.49 1.19 -13.70
CA ILE A 181 -11.49 2.15 -13.18
C ILE A 181 -10.15 1.49 -12.85
N THR A 182 -9.10 2.32 -12.74
CA THR A 182 -7.84 1.91 -12.09
C THR A 182 -8.06 1.83 -10.56
N ALA A 183 -8.50 0.67 -10.08
CA ALA A 183 -8.87 0.45 -8.68
C ALA A 183 -7.67 0.16 -7.75
N VAL A 184 -6.85 1.18 -7.49
CA VAL A 184 -5.70 1.07 -6.58
C VAL A 184 -6.09 1.26 -5.12
N TYR A 185 -5.35 0.60 -4.23
CA TYR A 185 -5.59 0.63 -2.79
C TYR A 185 -4.30 0.48 -1.98
N HIS A 186 -4.35 0.85 -0.72
CA HIS A 186 -3.20 0.85 0.18
C HIS A 186 -3.64 0.66 1.64
N SER A 187 -2.70 0.29 2.51
CA SER A 187 -3.00 0.01 3.91
C SER A 187 -3.59 1.21 4.66
N THR A 188 -2.86 2.31 4.75
CA THR A 188 -3.24 3.44 5.61
C THR A 188 -2.81 4.76 4.99
N CYS A 189 -3.73 5.71 4.80
CA CYS A 189 -3.41 6.97 4.11
C CYS A 189 -2.68 7.99 5.01
N GLY A 190 -2.88 7.91 6.34
CA GLY A 190 -2.33 8.88 7.30
C GLY A 190 -3.18 10.14 7.49
N GLY A 191 -4.46 10.10 7.11
CA GLY A 191 -5.45 11.16 7.32
C GLY A 191 -6.07 11.73 6.04
N LYS A 192 -5.40 11.57 4.90
CA LYS A 192 -5.84 12.05 3.58
C LYS A 192 -5.25 11.17 2.47
N THR A 193 -6.04 10.81 1.46
CA THR A 193 -5.54 10.08 0.27
C THR A 193 -4.81 11.04 -0.67
N GLU A 194 -4.10 10.51 -1.66
CA GLU A 194 -3.39 11.30 -2.66
C GLU A 194 -4.09 11.28 -4.00
N ALA A 195 -4.01 12.39 -4.72
CA ALA A 195 -4.47 12.46 -6.09
C ALA A 195 -3.49 11.70 -7.00
N ALA A 196 -4.01 10.88 -7.92
CA ALA A 196 -3.18 10.13 -8.86
C ALA A 196 -2.23 11.04 -9.66
N ALA A 197 -2.69 12.24 -10.05
CA ALA A 197 -1.90 13.22 -10.80
C ALA A 197 -0.59 13.62 -10.11
N GLU A 198 -0.52 13.57 -8.77
CA GLU A 198 0.70 13.93 -8.03
C GLU A 198 1.80 12.86 -8.14
N LEU A 199 1.41 11.60 -8.38
CA LEU A 199 2.35 10.46 -8.52
C LEU A 199 2.53 9.99 -9.97
N TRP A 200 1.49 10.13 -10.80
CA TRP A 200 1.40 9.55 -12.14
C TRP A 200 1.05 10.57 -13.22
N GLY A 201 1.01 11.88 -12.91
CA GLY A 201 0.61 12.91 -13.88
C GLY A 201 1.49 13.00 -15.13
N GLU A 202 2.72 12.50 -15.09
CA GLU A 202 3.60 12.43 -16.27
C GLU A 202 3.13 11.40 -17.31
N SER A 203 2.21 10.48 -16.98
CA SER A 203 1.67 9.52 -17.95
C SER A 203 0.71 10.14 -18.96
N GLY A 204 0.25 11.38 -18.71
CA GLY A 204 -0.78 12.04 -19.52
C GLY A 204 -2.18 11.43 -19.37
N THR A 205 -2.35 10.42 -18.51
CA THR A 205 -3.65 9.83 -18.19
C THR A 205 -4.33 10.66 -17.11
N ASP A 206 -5.58 11.07 -17.37
CA ASP A 206 -6.42 11.69 -16.35
C ASP A 206 -7.14 10.61 -15.53
N TYR A 207 -7.25 10.84 -14.23
CA TYR A 207 -7.94 9.95 -13.30
C TYR A 207 -8.95 10.75 -12.46
N PRO A 208 -10.11 11.15 -13.04
CA PRO A 208 -11.11 11.97 -12.35
C PRO A 208 -11.61 11.36 -11.04
N TYR A 209 -11.57 10.02 -10.92
CA TYR A 209 -11.98 9.26 -9.75
C TYR A 209 -10.87 9.03 -8.71
N LEU A 210 -9.59 9.28 -9.03
CA LEU A 210 -8.46 9.15 -8.09
C LEU A 210 -8.02 10.51 -7.55
N GLN A 211 -8.93 11.14 -6.81
CA GLN A 211 -8.68 12.43 -6.16
C GLN A 211 -8.28 12.27 -4.69
N SER A 212 -7.64 13.31 -4.16
CA SER A 212 -7.33 13.39 -2.73
C SER A 212 -8.61 13.66 -1.93
N VAL A 213 -8.91 12.81 -0.96
CA VAL A 213 -10.04 12.94 -0.04
C VAL A 213 -9.58 12.80 1.41
N ASP A 214 -10.26 13.50 2.33
CA ASP A 214 -10.03 13.35 3.76
C ASP A 214 -10.45 11.95 4.23
N CYS A 215 -9.67 11.38 5.15
CA CYS A 215 -9.92 10.06 5.72
C CYS A 215 -9.77 10.13 7.24
N PRO A 216 -10.83 10.51 7.97
CA PRO A 216 -10.79 10.58 9.44
C PRO A 216 -10.79 9.19 10.10
N TYR A 217 -11.08 8.13 9.33
CA TYR A 217 -11.36 6.78 9.81
C TYR A 217 -10.12 5.90 10.03
N CYS A 218 -8.97 6.24 9.42
CA CYS A 218 -7.78 5.39 9.50
C CYS A 218 -6.95 5.58 10.79
N LYS A 219 -7.42 6.39 11.75
CA LYS A 219 -6.67 6.76 12.97
C LYS A 219 -6.31 5.57 13.85
N ARG A 220 -7.12 4.51 13.85
CA ARG A 220 -6.86 3.28 14.61
C ARG A 220 -5.78 2.38 14.00
N SER A 221 -5.30 2.69 12.80
CA SER A 221 -4.22 1.93 12.19
C SER A 221 -2.94 2.10 13.00
N PRO A 222 -2.20 1.01 13.31
CA PRO A 222 -0.87 1.11 13.89
C PRO A 222 0.11 1.83 12.94
N SER A 223 -0.22 1.91 11.65
CA SER A 223 0.53 2.66 10.65
C SER A 223 0.00 4.07 10.41
N CYS A 224 -0.96 4.57 11.19
CA CYS A 224 -1.44 5.94 11.02
C CYS A 224 -0.33 6.96 11.31
N ARG A 225 0.46 6.72 12.35
CA ARG A 225 1.66 7.48 12.73
C ARG A 225 2.68 6.52 13.31
N GLN A 226 3.92 6.59 12.85
CA GLN A 226 5.01 5.71 13.28
C GLN A 226 6.30 6.51 13.41
N GLU A 227 7.20 6.06 14.28
CA GLU A 227 8.59 6.51 14.26
C GLU A 227 9.51 5.36 13.86
N LEU A 228 10.48 5.65 13.00
CA LEU A 228 11.51 4.72 12.56
C LEU A 228 12.88 5.36 12.77
N ALA A 229 13.73 4.71 13.54
CA ALA A 229 15.12 5.12 13.70
C ALA A 229 16.01 4.35 12.71
N LEU A 230 16.80 5.08 11.92
CA LEU A 230 17.77 4.54 10.97
C LEU A 230 19.17 5.02 11.35
N GLU A 231 20.10 4.09 11.55
CA GLU A 231 21.50 4.42 11.80
C GLU A 231 22.08 5.19 10.61
N LEU A 232 22.91 6.21 10.86
CA LEU A 232 23.55 6.98 9.78
C LEU A 232 24.37 6.08 8.82
N SER A 233 24.96 5.00 9.34
CA SER A 233 25.65 4.00 8.52
C SER A 233 24.71 3.19 7.63
N ALA A 234 23.51 2.84 8.12
CA ALA A 234 22.49 2.16 7.34
C ALA A 234 21.89 3.08 6.27
N TYR A 235 21.65 4.34 6.61
CA TYR A 235 21.28 5.38 5.65
C TYR A 235 22.34 5.53 4.54
N ALA A 236 23.63 5.54 4.92
CA ALA A 236 24.75 5.53 3.98
C ALA A 236 24.64 4.37 3.01
N ALA A 237 24.54 3.15 3.55
CA ALA A 237 24.55 1.91 2.80
C ALA A 237 23.36 1.82 1.84
N ALA A 238 22.18 2.24 2.28
CA ALA A 238 20.97 2.29 1.46
C ALA A 238 21.13 3.19 0.22
N LEU A 239 21.99 4.22 0.29
CA LEU A 239 22.27 5.12 -0.82
C LEU A 239 23.56 4.74 -1.59
N GLN A 240 24.32 3.73 -1.14
CA GLN A 240 25.64 3.36 -1.68
C GLN A 240 25.63 2.61 -3.02
N ASP A 241 24.47 2.25 -3.56
CA ASP A 241 24.35 1.85 -4.97
C ASP A 241 24.45 3.05 -5.94
N GLU A 242 24.31 4.28 -5.43
CA GLU A 242 24.33 5.51 -6.23
C GLU A 242 25.54 6.37 -5.81
N LYS A 243 26.60 6.35 -6.63
CA LYS A 243 27.94 6.95 -6.36
C LYS A 243 27.92 8.41 -5.86
N GLU A 244 26.82 9.13 -6.07
CA GLU A 244 26.62 10.55 -5.75
C GLU A 244 26.20 10.83 -4.30
N ALA A 245 25.77 9.84 -3.52
CA ALA A 245 25.36 10.02 -2.12
C ALA A 245 26.55 10.01 -1.12
N ARG A 246 27.76 9.70 -1.58
CA ARG A 246 28.99 9.62 -0.76
C ARG A 246 29.46 10.93 -0.11
N PRO A 247 29.25 12.15 -0.66
CA PRO A 247 29.69 13.40 -0.02
C PRO A 247 28.95 13.73 1.29
N VAL A 248 27.87 13.01 1.58
CA VAL A 248 26.89 13.32 2.63
C VAL A 248 27.31 12.87 4.02
N LEU A 249 28.36 12.04 4.11
CA LEU A 249 28.83 11.41 5.35
C LEU A 249 30.33 11.56 5.58
N ALA A 250 31.01 12.35 4.75
CA ALA A 250 32.45 12.52 4.86
C ALA A 250 32.81 13.46 6.03
N ALA A 251 33.37 12.87 7.08
CA ALA A 251 34.26 13.43 8.09
C ALA A 251 34.22 14.97 8.27
N GLY A 252 33.40 15.47 9.20
CA GLY A 252 33.48 16.88 9.58
C GLY A 252 32.28 17.48 10.32
N GLY A 253 31.14 16.79 10.42
CA GLY A 253 30.00 17.25 11.22
C GLY A 253 28.79 17.80 10.44
N ASP A 254 28.77 17.68 9.11
CA ASP A 254 27.54 17.93 8.35
C ASP A 254 26.71 16.64 8.26
N TYR A 255 25.53 16.67 8.88
CA TYR A 255 24.49 15.64 8.80
C TYR A 255 24.14 15.29 7.35
N PRO A 256 23.47 14.14 7.10
CA PRO A 256 23.03 13.87 5.76
C PRO A 256 22.05 14.94 5.31
N LEU A 257 22.45 15.72 4.29
CA LEU A 257 21.59 16.72 3.68
C LEU A 257 20.48 15.96 2.93
N LEU A 258 19.40 15.69 3.62
CA LEU A 258 18.10 15.35 3.07
C LEU A 258 17.29 16.65 3.08
N GLU A 259 16.70 17.03 1.96
CA GLU A 259 15.93 18.27 1.83
C GLU A 259 14.62 17.95 1.10
N ILE A 260 13.50 18.49 1.59
CA ILE A 260 12.21 18.37 0.89
C ILE A 260 12.14 19.50 -0.13
N VAL A 261 12.17 19.16 -1.42
CA VAL A 261 12.08 20.13 -2.52
C VAL A 261 10.62 20.39 -2.89
N ARG A 262 9.76 19.37 -2.87
CA ARG A 262 8.34 19.49 -3.20
C ARG A 262 7.47 18.53 -2.38
N LYS A 263 6.32 19.03 -1.96
CA LYS A 263 5.23 18.25 -1.35
C LYS A 263 3.98 18.31 -2.21
N SER A 264 3.15 17.29 -2.12
CA SER A 264 1.78 17.31 -2.64
C SER A 264 0.84 18.08 -1.72
N ALA A 265 -0.38 18.36 -2.19
CA ALA A 265 -1.45 18.91 -1.37
C ALA A 265 -1.85 18.01 -0.18
N SER A 266 -1.61 16.70 -0.26
CA SER A 266 -1.85 15.76 0.86
C SER A 266 -0.73 15.79 1.93
N GLY A 267 0.38 16.49 1.65
CA GLY A 267 1.54 16.59 2.53
C GLY A 267 2.61 15.52 2.32
N ARG A 268 2.46 14.66 1.30
CA ARG A 268 3.47 13.68 0.92
C ARG A 268 4.65 14.33 0.23
N ASN A 269 5.84 13.83 0.51
CA ASN A 269 7.07 14.30 -0.13
C ASN A 269 7.12 13.73 -1.55
N LEU A 270 7.11 14.60 -2.55
CA LEU A 270 7.15 14.21 -3.96
C LEU A 270 8.58 14.23 -4.50
N LEU A 271 9.38 15.18 -4.05
CA LEU A 271 10.75 15.38 -4.53
C LEU A 271 11.66 15.75 -3.36
N LEU A 272 12.77 15.05 -3.23
CA LEU A 272 13.79 15.27 -2.20
C LEU A 272 15.16 15.45 -2.85
N ARG A 273 15.99 16.29 -2.25
CA ARG A 273 17.41 16.42 -2.62
C ARG A 273 18.27 15.74 -1.57
N ILE A 274 19.23 14.92 -2.01
CA ILE A 274 20.20 14.26 -1.13
C ILE A 274 21.63 14.65 -1.50
N GLY A 275 22.33 15.32 -0.59
CA GLY A 275 23.75 15.68 -0.67
C GLY A 275 24.12 17.03 -1.30
N LYS A 276 25.41 17.30 -1.52
CA LYS A 276 25.95 18.55 -2.09
C LYS A 276 26.82 18.25 -3.34
N PRO A 277 26.49 18.75 -4.56
CA PRO A 277 25.37 19.65 -4.92
C PRO A 277 23.97 18.99 -4.88
N GLY A 278 23.91 17.66 -4.75
CA GLY A 278 22.73 16.87 -4.38
C GLY A 278 21.85 16.41 -5.54
N ARG A 279 21.66 15.09 -5.67
CA ARG A 279 20.73 14.47 -6.63
C ARG A 279 19.29 14.63 -6.16
N LEU A 280 18.38 14.79 -7.11
CA LEU A 280 16.94 14.76 -6.87
C LEU A 280 16.42 13.32 -6.93
N TYR A 281 15.59 12.98 -5.96
CA TYR A 281 14.91 11.70 -5.83
C TYR A 281 13.42 11.94 -5.71
N SER A 282 12.61 11.12 -6.38
CA SER A 282 11.20 11.04 -6.06
C SER A 282 10.99 10.55 -4.62
N GLY A 283 9.88 10.94 -4.00
CA GLY A 283 9.51 10.42 -2.68
C GLY A 283 9.43 8.90 -2.66
N SER A 284 8.92 8.30 -3.74
CA SER A 284 8.80 6.84 -3.91
C SER A 284 10.16 6.15 -3.94
N GLU A 285 11.17 6.75 -4.61
CA GLU A 285 12.54 6.24 -4.58
C GLU A 285 13.13 6.28 -3.17
N VAL A 286 12.99 7.41 -2.46
CA VAL A 286 13.50 7.54 -1.08
C VAL A 286 12.80 6.54 -0.15
N ARG A 287 11.48 6.42 -0.27
CA ARG A 287 10.69 5.43 0.49
C ARG A 287 11.23 4.01 0.28
N ARG A 288 11.50 3.62 -0.96
CA ARG A 288 12.03 2.29 -1.30
C ARG A 288 13.45 2.10 -0.77
N LEU A 289 14.34 3.05 -1.03
CA LEU A 289 15.75 2.98 -0.63
C LEU A 289 15.89 2.88 0.90
N LEU A 290 15.10 3.66 1.63
CA LEU A 290 15.18 3.74 3.09
C LEU A 290 14.20 2.82 3.83
N GLY A 291 13.39 2.03 3.11
CA GLY A 291 12.41 1.12 3.71
C GLY A 291 11.30 1.83 4.50
N LEU A 292 10.90 3.04 4.09
CA LEU A 292 9.88 3.81 4.80
C LEU A 292 8.46 3.29 4.48
N PRO A 293 7.52 3.34 5.45
CA PRO A 293 6.12 2.94 5.22
C PRO A 293 5.42 3.76 4.12
N SER A 294 5.66 5.07 4.05
CA SER A 294 5.05 5.99 3.09
C SER A 294 6.00 7.11 2.68
N THR A 295 5.56 7.97 1.77
CA THR A 295 6.25 9.22 1.41
C THR A 295 5.86 10.41 2.28
N HIS A 296 4.94 10.24 3.24
CA HIS A 296 4.55 11.27 4.19
C HIS A 296 5.42 11.15 5.44
N PHE A 297 6.58 11.81 5.44
CA PHE A 297 7.48 11.77 6.58
C PHE A 297 8.22 13.10 6.81
N HIS A 298 8.64 13.28 8.05
CA HIS A 298 9.66 14.26 8.44
C HIS A 298 10.75 13.53 9.22
N TRP A 299 11.89 14.18 9.43
CA TRP A 299 13.00 13.58 10.17
C TRP A 299 13.70 14.57 11.09
N ARG A 300 14.39 14.00 12.07
CA ARG A 300 15.37 14.69 12.91
C ARG A 300 16.59 13.80 13.06
N VAL A 301 17.75 14.39 13.33
CA VAL A 301 18.97 13.62 13.60
C VAL A 301 19.29 13.71 15.08
N GLU A 302 19.45 12.56 15.73
CA GLU A 302 19.75 12.45 17.15
C GLU A 302 20.64 11.22 17.40
N GLY A 303 21.70 11.38 18.20
CA GLY A 303 22.50 10.24 18.67
C GLY A 303 23.09 9.36 17.55
N GLY A 304 23.46 9.93 16.40
CA GLY A 304 23.98 9.17 15.26
C GLY A 304 22.92 8.44 14.43
N LYS A 305 21.65 8.76 14.62
CA LYS A 305 20.51 8.18 13.91
C LYS A 305 19.64 9.25 13.26
N ILE A 306 19.01 8.90 12.14
CA ILE A 306 17.90 9.64 11.58
C ILE A 306 16.61 9.05 12.13
N ILE A 307 15.84 9.84 12.86
CA ILE A 307 14.52 9.45 13.35
C ILE A 307 13.48 10.01 12.39
N PHE A 308 12.84 9.14 11.63
CA PHE A 308 11.74 9.47 10.73
C PHE A 308 10.41 9.35 11.48
N SER A 309 9.62 10.42 11.50
CA SER A 309 8.21 10.32 11.88
C SER A 309 7.38 10.24 10.60
N VAL A 310 6.72 9.10 10.40
CA VAL A 310 6.03 8.71 9.17
C VAL A 310 4.52 8.65 9.43
N ARG A 311 3.72 9.07 8.45
CA ARG A 311 2.26 8.95 8.47
C ARG A 311 1.77 8.04 7.35
N GLY A 312 0.92 7.08 7.69
CA GLY A 312 0.38 6.13 6.72
C GLY A 312 1.38 5.06 6.27
N ASN A 313 0.89 4.14 5.46
CA ASN A 313 1.61 3.03 4.86
C ASN A 313 1.03 2.73 3.47
N GLY A 314 1.88 2.80 2.45
CA GLY A 314 1.54 2.63 1.04
C GLY A 314 1.67 3.91 0.20
N HIS A 315 1.38 3.78 -1.10
CA HIS A 315 1.42 4.90 -2.07
C HIS A 315 0.31 5.92 -1.80
N GLY A 316 -0.81 5.43 -1.28
CA GLY A 316 -1.87 6.21 -0.69
C GLY A 316 -2.83 6.91 -1.64
N VAL A 317 -2.89 6.45 -2.89
CA VAL A 317 -3.90 6.80 -3.90
C VAL A 317 -5.05 5.78 -3.81
N GLY A 318 -6.26 6.20 -4.14
CA GLY A 318 -7.45 5.33 -4.13
C GLY A 318 -7.85 4.91 -2.71
N MET A 319 -8.26 3.65 -2.54
CA MET A 319 -8.89 3.20 -1.30
C MET A 319 -7.88 2.97 -0.17
N CYS A 320 -8.15 3.57 1.00
CA CYS A 320 -7.42 3.32 2.24
C CYS A 320 -8.08 2.15 3.00
N GLN A 321 -7.39 1.01 3.15
CA GLN A 321 -7.94 -0.21 3.74
C GLN A 321 -8.40 -0.03 5.19
N TYR A 322 -7.57 0.57 6.04
CA TYR A 322 -7.98 0.94 7.42
C TYR A 322 -9.03 2.06 7.45
N GLY A 323 -9.15 2.81 6.35
CA GLY A 323 -10.19 3.82 6.20
C GLY A 323 -11.54 3.17 5.93
N ALA A 324 -11.59 2.20 5.02
CA ALA A 324 -12.77 1.38 4.74
C ALA A 324 -13.24 0.63 5.98
N ASP A 325 -12.32 0.00 6.71
CA ASP A 325 -12.64 -0.70 7.98
C ASP A 325 -13.08 0.26 9.10
N GLY A 326 -12.60 1.50 9.12
CA GLY A 326 -13.05 2.49 10.10
C GLY A 326 -14.38 3.18 9.73
N LEU A 327 -14.77 3.16 8.46
CA LEU A 327 -16.03 3.70 7.96
C LEU A 327 -17.19 2.70 8.09
N ALA A 328 -16.88 1.41 7.96
CA ALA A 328 -17.80 0.29 8.07
C ALA A 328 -18.29 0.06 9.51
#